data_AF-A0A453ENH7-F1
#
_entry.id   AF-A0A453ENH7-F1
#
_cell.length_a   1.000
_cell.length_b   1.000
_cell.length_c   1.000
_cell.angle_alpha   90.00
_cell.angle_beta   90.00
_cell.angle_gamma   90.00
#
_symmetry.space_group_name_H-M   'P 1'
#
loop_
_entity.id
_entity.type
_entity.pdbx_description
1 polymer ?
#
loop_
_entity_poly.entity_id
_entity_poly.type
_entity_poly.pdbx_seq_one_letter_code
_entity_poly.pdbx_strand_id
1 'polypeptide(L)'
;LDERRRVSGTCTSAAKKMELELLGMTASVLDATTSNIADLHALQDATHLLISIPPIPGVGDPLLSSHADLQTTLTSGNLQWLCYLSSTSVYGDCGGAWVDEE
;
A
#
# COMPACT_ATOMS: atom_id res chain seq x y z
N LEU A 1 -14.04 14.13 22.79
CA LEU A 1 -12.59 13.89 22.70
C LEU A 1 -12.29 13.83 21.22
N ASP A 2 -11.50 14.76 20.71
CA ASP A 2 -11.09 14.77 19.29
C ASP A 2 -10.12 13.60 19.09
N GLU A 3 -10.64 12.43 18.70
CA GLU A 3 -9.84 11.22 18.51
C GLU A 3 -8.99 11.38 17.25
N ARG A 4 -7.87 12.10 17.36
CA ARG A 4 -6.85 12.12 16.32
C ARG A 4 -6.32 10.71 16.14
N ARG A 5 -6.80 10.02 15.11
CA ARG A 5 -6.25 8.74 14.66
C ARG A 5 -4.85 8.97 14.13
N ARG A 6 -3.89 8.18 14.59
CA ARG A 6 -2.54 8.16 14.04
C ARG A 6 -2.61 7.63 12.61
N VAL A 7 -2.05 8.39 11.67
CA VAL A 7 -1.93 8.00 10.26
C VAL A 7 -0.45 7.86 9.92
N SER A 8 -0.10 6.72 9.33
CA SER A 8 1.21 6.44 8.77
C SER A 8 1.05 6.06 7.30
N GLY A 9 2.04 6.36 6.47
CA GLY A 9 2.01 6.05 5.05
C GLY A 9 3.36 5.65 4.49
N THR A 10 3.35 5.20 3.24
CA THR A 10 4.57 4.91 2.48
C THR A 10 4.69 5.85 1.29
N CYS A 11 5.92 6.05 0.83
CA CYS A 11 6.22 6.81 -0.37
C CYS A 11 7.45 6.22 -1.07
N THR A 12 7.68 6.57 -2.33
CA THR A 12 8.74 5.95 -3.14
C THR A 12 10.08 6.67 -3.09
N SER A 13 10.21 7.79 -2.35
CA SER A 13 11.46 8.54 -2.28
C SER A 13 11.72 9.17 -0.91
N ALA A 14 13.00 9.28 -0.55
CA ALA A 14 13.43 9.92 0.70
C ALA A 14 13.03 11.41 0.74
N ALA A 15 13.05 12.10 -0.40
CA ALA A 15 12.59 13.49 -0.50
C ALA A 15 11.10 13.60 -0.14
N LYS A 16 10.25 12.71 -0.67
CA LYS A 16 8.82 12.72 -0.37
C LYS A 16 8.53 12.37 1.09
N LYS A 17 9.31 11.43 1.66
CA LYS A 17 9.26 11.12 3.10
C LYS A 17 9.48 12.37 3.94
N MET A 18 10.57 13.12 3.67
CA MET A 18 10.86 14.35 4.42
C MET A 18 9.73 15.38 4.31
N GLU A 19 9.16 15.57 3.11
CA GLU A 19 8.00 16.45 2.92
C GLU A 19 6.80 16.04 3.79
N LEU A 20 6.47 14.75 3.83
CA LEU A 20 5.36 14.22 4.62
C LEU A 20 5.61 14.35 6.13
N GLU A 21 6.85 14.12 6.57
CA GLU A 21 7.25 14.27 7.97
C GLU A 21 7.18 15.74 8.42
N LEU A 22 7.54 16.70 7.54
CA LEU A 22 7.36 18.13 7.80
C LEU A 22 5.88 18.54 7.93
N LEU A 23 4.96 17.79 7.31
CA LEU A 23 3.51 17.95 7.47
C LEU A 23 2.97 17.23 8.71
N GLY A 24 3.83 16.60 9.52
CA GLY A 24 3.46 15.90 10.75
C GLY A 24 2.95 14.47 10.53
N MET A 25 3.17 13.89 9.36
CA MET A 25 2.81 12.49 9.08
C MET A 25 3.98 11.55 9.40
N THR A 26 3.68 10.32 9.82
CA THR A 26 4.71 9.26 9.89
C THR A 26 4.85 8.63 8.50
N ALA A 27 6.04 8.65 7.91
CA ALA A 27 6.26 8.10 6.56
C ALA A 27 7.47 7.18 6.48
N SER A 28 7.35 6.10 5.71
CA SER A 28 8.45 5.20 5.35
C SER A 28 8.69 5.21 3.85
N VAL A 29 9.94 5.05 3.42
CA VAL A 29 10.24 4.79 2.00
C VAL A 29 9.95 3.33 1.74
N LEU A 30 9.15 3.04 0.71
CA LEU A 30 8.83 1.70 0.25
C LEU A 30 9.07 1.63 -1.25
N ASP A 31 9.99 0.77 -1.64
CA ASP A 31 10.12 0.29 -3.01
C ASP A 31 9.35 -1.03 -3.12
N ALA A 32 8.26 -1.03 -3.90
CA ALA A 32 7.37 -2.18 -3.97
C ALA A 32 8.01 -3.42 -4.64
N THR A 33 9.18 -3.28 -5.27
CA THR A 33 9.91 -4.39 -5.91
C THR A 33 11.03 -4.96 -5.07
N THR A 34 11.61 -4.16 -4.16
CA THR A 34 12.82 -4.56 -3.41
C THR A 34 12.67 -4.49 -1.89
N SER A 35 11.72 -3.71 -1.38
CA SER A 35 11.53 -3.58 0.07
C SER A 35 10.72 -4.74 0.63
N ASN A 36 11.09 -5.21 1.82
CA ASN A 36 10.23 -6.12 2.55
C ASN A 36 9.15 -5.33 3.30
N ILE A 37 7.88 -5.64 3.04
CA ILE A 37 6.74 -5.00 3.70
C ILE A 37 6.72 -5.28 5.21
N ALA A 38 7.30 -6.40 5.65
CA ALA A 38 7.44 -6.72 7.07
C ALA A 38 8.29 -5.69 7.84
N ASP A 39 9.15 -4.94 7.15
CA ASP A 39 9.95 -3.86 7.76
C ASP A 39 9.12 -2.60 8.07
N LEU A 40 7.86 -2.55 7.60
CA LEU A 40 6.91 -1.50 7.96
C LEU A 40 6.37 -1.75 9.37
N HIS A 41 7.12 -1.37 10.40
CA HIS A 41 6.72 -1.52 11.81
C HIS A 41 5.33 -0.95 12.13
N ALA A 42 4.91 0.10 11.42
CA ALA A 42 3.58 0.70 11.59
C ALA A 42 2.43 -0.26 11.21
N LEU A 43 2.70 -1.29 10.42
CA LEU A 43 1.70 -2.26 9.96
C LEU A 43 1.22 -3.18 11.08
N GLN A 44 2.07 -3.50 12.05
CA GLN A 44 1.73 -4.40 13.16
C GLN A 44 0.70 -3.77 14.11
N ASP A 45 0.81 -2.47 14.34
CA ASP A 45 -0.12 -1.70 15.18
C ASP A 45 -1.34 -1.17 14.41
N ALA A 46 -1.34 -1.29 13.07
CA ALA A 46 -2.40 -0.74 12.25
C ALA A 46 -3.72 -1.50 12.45
N THR A 47 -4.79 -0.76 12.70
CA THR A 47 -6.16 -1.32 12.75
C THR A 47 -6.86 -1.23 11.40
N HIS A 48 -6.46 -0.28 10.54
CA HIS A 48 -7.05 -0.03 9.23
C HIS A 48 -5.92 0.11 8.21
N LEU A 49 -5.95 -0.71 7.16
CA LEU A 49 -4.97 -0.66 6.07
C LEU A 49 -5.65 -0.23 4.77
N LEU A 50 -5.06 0.76 4.09
CA LEU A 50 -5.39 1.13 2.72
C LEU A 50 -4.21 0.78 1.81
N ILE A 51 -4.44 -0.09 0.85
CA ILE A 51 -3.51 -0.40 -0.24
C ILE A 51 -3.96 0.39 -1.46
N SER A 52 -3.04 1.14 -2.06
CA SER A 52 -3.28 1.94 -3.28
C SER A 52 -2.08 1.90 -4.24
N ILE A 53 -1.24 0.87 -4.11
CA ILE A 53 -0.05 0.71 -4.95
C ILE A 53 -0.51 0.31 -6.35
N PRO A 54 -0.16 1.07 -7.41
CA PRO A 54 -0.51 0.69 -8.77
C PRO A 54 0.30 -0.53 -9.22
N PRO A 55 -0.22 -1.35 -10.15
CA PRO A 55 0.55 -2.42 -10.75
C PRO A 55 1.76 -1.87 -11.50
N ILE A 56 2.83 -2.64 -11.52
CA ILE A 56 4.07 -2.32 -12.23
C ILE A 56 4.04 -3.00 -13.61
N PRO A 57 4.26 -2.26 -14.72
CA PRO A 57 4.26 -2.85 -16.05
C PRO A 57 5.18 -4.08 -16.17
N GLY A 58 4.66 -5.20 -16.65
CA GLY A 58 5.39 -6.46 -16.82
C GLY A 58 5.65 -7.25 -15.53
N VAL A 59 5.26 -6.74 -14.37
CA VAL A 59 5.38 -7.41 -13.06
C VAL A 59 4.00 -7.69 -12.45
N GLY A 60 3.01 -6.81 -12.68
CA GLY A 60 1.69 -6.89 -12.07
C GLY A 60 1.66 -6.20 -10.71
N ASP A 61 0.79 -6.66 -9.80
CA ASP A 61 0.72 -6.11 -8.45
C ASP A 61 1.94 -6.53 -7.61
N PRO A 62 2.80 -5.60 -7.17
CA PRO A 62 3.98 -5.92 -6.38
C PRO A 62 3.65 -6.61 -5.04
N LEU A 63 2.44 -6.41 -4.49
CA LEU A 63 2.04 -7.05 -3.24
C LEU A 63 1.84 -8.56 -3.37
N LEU A 64 1.59 -9.08 -4.57
CA LEU A 64 1.47 -10.53 -4.79
C LEU A 64 2.78 -11.25 -4.45
N SER A 65 3.92 -10.65 -4.81
CA SER A 65 5.25 -11.17 -4.48
C SER A 65 5.52 -11.21 -2.98
N SER A 66 4.91 -10.32 -2.22
CA SER A 66 5.05 -10.21 -0.75
C SER A 66 3.82 -10.73 0.02
N HIS A 67 2.92 -11.47 -0.63
CA HIS A 67 1.64 -11.86 -0.05
C HIS A 67 1.80 -12.65 1.25
N ALA A 68 2.74 -13.60 1.31
CA ALA A 68 2.93 -14.45 2.50
C ALA A 68 3.41 -13.64 3.71
N ASP A 69 4.34 -12.72 3.50
CA ASP A 69 4.85 -11.83 4.55
C ASP A 69 3.76 -10.86 5.00
N LEU A 70 3.06 -10.24 4.05
CA LEU A 70 1.92 -9.36 4.33
C LEU A 70 0.84 -10.10 5.13
N GLN A 71 0.42 -11.29 4.68
CA GLN A 71 -0.58 -12.09 5.39
C GLN A 71 -0.13 -12.42 6.82
N THR A 72 1.14 -12.78 7.01
CA THR A 72 1.70 -13.09 8.33
C THR A 72 1.70 -11.86 9.24
N THR A 73 2.16 -10.71 8.76
CA THR A 73 2.17 -9.46 9.52
C THR A 73 0.75 -9.00 9.87
N LEU A 74 -0.20 -9.11 8.94
CA LEU A 74 -1.58 -8.70 9.17
C LEU A 74 -2.32 -9.64 10.13
N THR A 75 -2.09 -10.95 10.04
CA THR A 75 -2.77 -11.94 10.91
C THR A 75 -2.25 -11.90 12.35
N SER A 76 -0.98 -11.50 12.54
CA SER A 76 -0.37 -11.36 13.87
C SER A 76 -0.56 -9.98 14.52
N GLY A 77 -1.13 -9.02 13.78
CA GLY A 77 -1.34 -7.64 14.21
C GLY A 77 -2.77 -7.33 14.69
N ASN A 78 -3.08 -6.04 14.78
CA ASN A 78 -4.38 -5.53 15.25
C ASN A 78 -5.38 -5.23 14.12
N LEU A 79 -5.16 -5.75 12.92
CA LEU A 79 -5.94 -5.37 11.74
C LEU A 79 -7.43 -5.70 11.92
N GLN A 80 -8.27 -4.68 11.73
CA GLN A 80 -9.74 -4.80 11.75
C GLN A 80 -10.34 -4.62 10.36
N TRP A 81 -9.64 -3.87 9.50
CA TRP A 81 -10.14 -3.53 8.16
C TRP A 81 -9.00 -3.38 7.15
N LEU A 82 -9.24 -3.86 5.93
CA LEU A 82 -8.36 -3.72 4.79
C LEU A 82 -9.17 -3.26 3.59
N CYS A 83 -8.69 -2.22 2.91
CA CYS A 83 -9.18 -1.81 1.59
C CYS A 83 -8.04 -1.86 0.59
N TYR A 84 -8.32 -2.54 -0.51
CA TYR A 84 -7.51 -2.51 -1.71
C TYR A 84 -8.18 -1.58 -2.71
N LEU A 85 -7.58 -0.41 -2.94
CA LEU A 85 -8.05 0.58 -3.90
C LEU A 85 -7.52 0.22 -5.29
N SER A 86 -8.36 -0.44 -6.07
CA SER A 86 -8.10 -0.72 -7.48
C SER A 86 -8.73 0.35 -8.39
N SER A 87 -8.26 0.40 -9.63
CA SER A 87 -8.85 1.21 -10.69
C SER A 87 -8.97 0.37 -11.95
N THR A 88 -10.14 0.37 -12.58
CA THR A 88 -10.32 -0.24 -13.92
C THR A 88 -9.66 0.57 -15.04
N SER A 89 -9.09 1.75 -14.75
CA SER A 89 -8.53 2.64 -15.77
C SER A 89 -7.22 2.15 -16.39
N VAL A 90 -6.58 1.11 -15.85
CA VAL A 90 -5.37 0.52 -16.46
C VAL A 90 -5.64 -0.16 -17.80
N TYR A 91 -6.92 -0.44 -18.12
CA TYR A 91 -7.33 -1.08 -19.37
C TYR A 91 -7.59 -0.09 -20.52
N GLY A 92 -7.42 1.22 -20.29
CA GLY A 92 -7.70 2.24 -21.31
C GLY A 92 -9.18 2.39 -21.65
N ASP A 93 -9.50 3.18 -22.69
CA ASP A 93 -10.84 3.18 -23.28
C ASP A 93 -11.01 1.94 -24.13
N CYS A 94 -11.72 0.95 -23.60
CA CYS A 94 -11.98 -0.30 -24.30
C CYS A 94 -13.11 -0.17 -25.33
N GLY A 95 -13.70 1.01 -25.54
CA GLY A 95 -14.74 1.24 -26.55
C GLY A 95 -15.99 0.37 -26.37
N GLY A 96 -16.23 -0.14 -25.16
CA GLY A 96 -17.29 -1.11 -24.86
C GLY A 96 -16.95 -2.58 -25.15
N ALA A 97 -15.70 -2.90 -25.50
CA ALA A 97 -15.22 -4.27 -25.60
C ALA A 97 -15.02 -4.90 -24.21
N TRP A 98 -15.08 -6.23 -24.16
CA TRP A 98 -14.71 -6.98 -22.96
C TRP A 98 -13.22 -6.85 -22.70
N VAL A 99 -12.88 -6.67 -21.44
CA VAL A 99 -11.50 -6.61 -20.96
C VAL A 99 -11.19 -7.93 -20.28
N ASP A 100 -10.08 -8.54 -20.64
CA ASP A 100 -9.50 -9.72 -20.00
C ASP A 100 -8.24 -9.36 -19.20
N GLU A 101 -7.89 -10.24 -18.25
CA GLU A 101 -6.74 -10.11 -17.35
C GLU A 101 -5.71 -11.23 -17.59
N GLU A 102 -5.21 -11.39 -18.83
CA GLU A 102 -4.03 -12.24 -19.06
C GLU A 102 -2.74 -11.60 -18.51
#